data_AF-A0A6I3U6K1-F1
#
_entry.id   AF-A0A6I3U6K1-F1
#
_cell.length_a   1.000
_cell.length_b   1.000
_cell.length_c   1.000
_cell.angle_alpha   90.00
_cell.angle_beta   90.00
_cell.angle_gamma   90.00
#
_symmetry.space_group_name_H-M   'P 1'
#
loop_
_entity.id
_entity.type
_entity.pdbx_description
1 polymer ?
#
loop_
_entity_poly.entity_id
_entity_poly.type
_entity_poly.pdbx_seq_one_letter_code
_entity_poly.pdbx_strand_id
1 'polypeptide(L)'
;MLGQTGILSLEESEKIQVGLKELLEELEAGQLDFDIANEDIHMNMEVLLTEKIGPLAGKLHTARSRNDQVATDMHLYLKEQLGYVLDKLAHLKGVLLDLAENHVATIMPGYTHLQHAQPISFAYHLMAYY
;
A
#
# COMPACT_ATOMS: atom_id res chain seq x y z
N MET A 1 18.21 8.28 -12.43
CA MET A 1 18.82 9.47 -11.78
C MET A 1 20.34 9.32 -11.64
N LEU A 2 20.88 8.42 -10.81
CA LEU A 2 22.34 8.30 -10.59
C LEU A 2 23.17 8.10 -11.88
N GLY A 3 22.70 7.27 -12.82
CA GLY A 3 23.34 7.12 -14.12
C GLY A 3 23.24 8.35 -15.02
N GLN A 4 22.15 9.11 -14.92
CA GLN A 4 21.96 10.35 -15.68
C GLN A 4 22.82 11.49 -15.14
N THR A 5 23.11 11.50 -13.83
CA THR A 5 23.98 12.49 -13.19
C THR A 5 25.45 12.10 -13.23
N GLY A 6 25.80 10.96 -13.83
CA GLY A 6 27.19 10.49 -13.98
C GLY A 6 27.83 9.98 -12.69
N ILE A 7 27.08 9.82 -11.59
CA ILE A 7 27.56 9.20 -10.35
C ILE A 7 27.83 7.70 -10.59
N LEU A 8 27.00 7.09 -11.43
CA LEU A 8 27.19 5.75 -11.98
C LEU A 8 27.38 5.84 -13.49
N SER A 9 28.10 4.89 -14.06
CA SER A 9 28.03 4.69 -15.51
C SER A 9 26.62 4.21 -15.91
N LEU A 10 26.28 4.34 -17.20
CA LEU A 10 25.01 3.82 -17.71
C LEU A 10 24.96 2.29 -17.58
N GLU A 11 26.06 1.60 -17.87
CA GLU A 11 26.20 0.16 -17.72
C GLU A 11 26.02 -0.30 -16.26
N GLU A 12 26.63 0.41 -15.30
CA GLU A 12 26.44 0.17 -13.87
C GLU A 12 24.97 0.35 -13.46
N SER A 13 24.33 1.40 -13.98
CA SER A 13 22.93 1.70 -13.70
C SER A 13 21.99 0.66 -14.29
N GLU A 14 22.29 0.13 -15.48
CA GLU A 14 21.54 -0.96 -16.10
C GLU A 14 21.69 -2.26 -15.31
N LYS A 15 22.92 -2.60 -14.89
CA LYS A 15 23.18 -3.80 -14.09
C LYS A 15 22.43 -3.79 -12.75
N ILE A 16 22.37 -2.64 -12.08
CA ILE A 16 21.57 -2.47 -10.85
C ILE A 16 20.06 -2.65 -11.14
N GLN A 17 19.56 -2.05 -12.21
CA GLN A 17 18.14 -2.19 -12.58
C GLN A 17 17.76 -3.64 -12.91
N VAL A 18 18.62 -4.37 -13.62
CA VAL A 18 18.41 -5.79 -13.91
C VAL A 18 18.40 -6.59 -12.61
N GLY A 19 19.39 -6.40 -11.74
CA GLY A 19 19.42 -7.10 -10.44
C GLY A 19 18.19 -6.85 -9.57
N LEU A 20 17.70 -5.60 -9.53
CA LEU A 20 16.47 -5.26 -8.80
C LEU A 20 15.21 -5.91 -9.40
N LYS A 21 15.13 -6.05 -10.73
CA LYS A 21 14.02 -6.73 -11.40
C LYS A 21 14.04 -8.23 -11.14
N GLU A 22 15.21 -8.86 -11.15
CA GLU A 22 15.34 -10.27 -10.79
C GLU A 22 14.92 -10.52 -9.33
N LEU A 23 15.31 -9.63 -8.40
CA LEU A 23 14.84 -9.73 -7.01
C LEU A 23 13.32 -9.57 -6.90
N LEU A 24 12.71 -8.73 -7.73
CA LEU A 24 11.25 -8.61 -7.78
C LEU A 24 10.59 -9.93 -8.26
N GLU A 25 11.13 -10.54 -9.32
CA GLU A 25 10.63 -11.83 -9.82
C GLU A 25 10.78 -12.94 -8.76
N GLU A 26 11.92 -12.98 -8.06
CA GLU A 26 12.15 -13.91 -6.95
C GLU A 26 11.21 -13.66 -5.76
N LEU A 27 10.91 -12.39 -5.46
CA LEU A 27 9.94 -12.02 -4.41
C LEU A 27 8.54 -12.54 -4.76
N GLU A 28 8.09 -12.29 -6.00
CA GLU A 28 6.79 -12.73 -6.50
C GLU A 28 6.67 -14.26 -6.55
N ALA A 29 7.78 -14.95 -6.79
CA ALA A 29 7.88 -16.41 -6.73
C ALA A 29 7.99 -16.97 -5.30
N GLY A 30 8.10 -16.12 -4.27
CA GLY A 30 8.27 -16.53 -2.87
C GLY A 30 9.63 -17.17 -2.59
N GLN A 31 10.67 -16.77 -3.33
CA GLN A 31 12.01 -17.34 -3.28
C GLN A 31 13.00 -16.49 -2.47
N LEU A 32 12.64 -15.27 -2.09
CA LEU A 32 13.46 -14.44 -1.21
C LEU A 32 13.31 -14.89 0.24
N ASP A 33 14.44 -15.03 0.92
CA ASP A 33 14.50 -15.19 2.37
C ASP A 33 14.97 -13.87 3.01
N PHE A 34 14.32 -13.48 4.09
CA PHE A 34 14.61 -12.23 4.79
C PHE A 34 15.18 -12.53 6.17
N ASP A 35 16.33 -11.94 6.47
CA ASP A 35 16.99 -12.09 7.76
C ASP A 35 16.59 -10.96 8.72
N ILE A 36 16.22 -11.32 9.94
CA ILE A 36 15.95 -10.37 11.04
C ILE A 36 17.22 -9.62 11.44
N ALA A 37 18.40 -10.23 11.27
CA ALA A 37 19.69 -9.59 11.54
C ALA A 37 19.94 -8.35 10.65
N ASN A 38 19.23 -8.24 9.53
CA ASN A 38 19.28 -7.06 8.66
C ASN A 38 18.42 -5.90 9.19
N GLU A 39 17.69 -6.05 10.31
CA GLU A 39 16.90 -5.02 11.00
C GLU A 39 15.66 -4.50 10.26
N ASP A 40 15.75 -4.23 8.96
CA ASP A 40 14.67 -3.70 8.14
C ASP A 40 14.67 -4.28 6.70
N ILE A 41 13.60 -3.98 5.96
CA ILE A 41 13.43 -4.47 4.59
C ILE A 41 14.47 -3.86 3.62
N HIS A 42 14.89 -2.62 3.85
CA HIS A 42 15.80 -1.93 2.94
C HIS A 42 17.20 -2.56 3.02
N MET A 43 17.67 -2.89 4.23
CA MET A 43 18.93 -3.61 4.44
C MET A 43 18.85 -5.03 3.89
N ASN A 44 17.72 -5.72 4.07
CA ASN A 44 17.49 -7.02 3.42
C ASN A 44 17.66 -6.93 1.90
N MET A 45 17.02 -5.94 1.27
CA MET A 45 17.14 -5.74 -0.18
C MET A 45 18.56 -5.34 -0.60
N GLU A 46 19.29 -4.59 0.22
CA GLU A 46 20.70 -4.24 -0.02
C GLU A 46 21.61 -5.47 0.00
N VAL A 47 21.44 -6.35 0.99
CA VAL A 47 22.20 -7.59 1.12
C VAL A 47 21.91 -8.50 -0.07
N LEU A 48 20.63 -8.76 -0.36
CA LEU A 48 20.22 -9.60 -1.50
C LEU A 48 20.73 -9.06 -2.84
N LEU A 49 20.68 -7.73 -3.05
CA LEU A 49 21.23 -7.13 -4.25
C LEU A 49 22.75 -7.25 -4.30
N THR A 50 23.43 -7.11 -3.16
CA THR A 50 24.89 -7.27 -3.07
C THR A 50 25.32 -8.71 -3.38
N GLU A 51 24.59 -9.71 -2.89
CA GLU A 51 24.84 -11.12 -3.21
C GLU A 51 24.70 -11.40 -4.71
N LYS A 52 23.73 -10.74 -5.36
CA LYS A 52 23.43 -10.93 -6.78
C LYS A 52 24.40 -10.24 -7.73
N ILE A 53 24.72 -8.96 -7.48
CA ILE A 53 25.52 -8.14 -8.42
C ILE A 53 26.88 -7.69 -7.86
N GLY A 54 27.23 -8.14 -6.65
CA GLY A 54 28.47 -7.83 -5.96
C GLY A 54 28.54 -6.39 -5.42
N PRO A 55 29.76 -5.88 -5.17
CA PRO A 55 29.99 -4.56 -4.55
C PRO A 55 29.35 -3.36 -5.27
N LEU A 56 28.94 -3.54 -6.54
CA LEU A 56 28.23 -2.52 -7.29
C LEU A 56 26.91 -2.10 -6.61
N ALA A 57 26.23 -3.02 -5.93
CA ALA A 57 24.98 -2.75 -5.22
C ALA A 57 25.11 -1.59 -4.21
N GLY A 58 26.23 -1.54 -3.49
CA GLY A 58 26.48 -0.50 -2.48
C GLY A 58 26.49 0.93 -3.06
N LYS A 59 26.79 1.09 -4.35
CA LYS A 59 26.75 2.42 -4.98
C LYS A 59 25.33 2.98 -5.15
N LEU A 60 24.28 2.15 -5.10
CA LEU A 60 22.89 2.58 -5.22
C LEU A 60 22.47 3.54 -4.08
N HIS A 61 23.15 3.48 -2.93
CA HIS A 61 22.88 4.33 -1.78
C HIS A 61 23.58 5.69 -1.84
N THR A 62 24.35 5.94 -2.89
CA THR A 62 25.07 7.22 -3.04
C THR A 62 24.07 8.37 -3.10
N ALA A 63 24.27 9.38 -2.23
CA ALA A 63 23.43 10.57 -2.12
C ALA A 63 21.96 10.30 -1.73
N ARG A 64 21.68 9.17 -1.06
CA ARG A 64 20.37 8.82 -0.50
C ARG A 64 20.49 8.50 0.99
N SER A 65 19.60 9.02 1.82
CA SER A 65 19.51 8.66 3.23
C SER A 65 18.41 7.60 3.42
N ARG A 66 18.48 6.85 4.52
CA ARG A 66 17.38 5.94 4.89
C ARG A 66 16.09 6.72 5.17
N ASN A 67 16.20 7.95 5.67
CA ASN A 67 15.04 8.77 6.05
C ASN A 67 14.16 9.14 4.86
N ASP A 68 14.75 9.62 3.76
CA ASP A 68 14.01 9.95 2.54
C ASP A 68 13.55 8.70 1.78
N GLN A 69 14.34 7.61 1.86
CA GLN A 69 13.94 6.33 1.30
C GLN A 69 12.66 5.80 1.96
N VAL A 70 12.64 5.66 3.28
CA VAL A 70 11.47 5.18 4.05
C VAL A 70 10.26 6.07 3.82
N ALA A 71 10.44 7.39 3.84
CA ALA A 71 9.35 8.34 3.61
C ALA A 71 8.75 8.18 2.20
N THR A 72 9.59 7.95 1.19
CA THR A 72 9.16 7.72 -0.20
C THR A 72 8.41 6.40 -0.31
N ASP A 73 8.97 5.33 0.26
CA ASP A 73 8.39 3.98 0.22
C ASP A 73 7.00 3.97 0.88
N MET A 74 6.86 4.60 2.05
CA MET A 74 5.57 4.75 2.73
C MET A 74 4.57 5.58 1.92
N HIS A 75 5.01 6.63 1.22
CA HIS A 75 4.11 7.42 0.38
C HIS A 75 3.58 6.61 -0.81
N LEU A 76 4.45 5.86 -1.47
CA LEU A 76 4.07 5.00 -2.59
C LEU A 76 3.13 3.88 -2.14
N TYR A 77 3.45 3.23 -1.01
CA TYR A 77 2.59 2.21 -0.41
C TYR A 77 1.21 2.76 -0.06
N LEU A 78 1.13 3.89 0.65
CA LEU A 78 -0.15 4.49 1.03
C LEU A 78 -0.97 4.94 -0.18
N LYS A 79 -0.32 5.41 -1.25
CA LYS A 79 -0.99 5.75 -2.51
C LYS A 79 -1.69 4.54 -3.12
N GLU A 80 -1.04 3.37 -3.10
CA GLU A 80 -1.65 2.13 -3.56
C GLU A 80 -2.79 1.69 -2.62
N GLN A 81 -2.54 1.69 -1.31
CA GLN A 81 -3.52 1.29 -0.29
C GLN A 81 -4.78 2.16 -0.30
N LEU A 82 -4.64 3.46 -0.59
CA LEU A 82 -5.77 4.37 -0.72
C LEU A 82 -6.77 3.91 -1.79
N GLY A 83 -6.28 3.40 -2.92
CA GLY A 83 -7.14 2.85 -3.98
C GLY A 83 -8.00 1.70 -3.45
N TYR A 84 -7.39 0.71 -2.80
CA TYR A 84 -8.10 -0.42 -2.21
C TYR A 84 -9.14 0.02 -1.16
N VAL A 85 -8.80 0.98 -0.29
CA VAL A 85 -9.72 1.50 0.72
C VAL A 85 -10.91 2.21 0.08
N LEU A 86 -10.69 3.04 -0.95
CA LEU A 86 -11.76 3.73 -1.67
C LEU A 86 -12.71 2.73 -2.35
N ASP A 87 -12.19 1.67 -2.95
CA ASP A 87 -13.02 0.63 -3.57
C ASP A 87 -13.88 -0.09 -2.53
N LYS A 88 -13.34 -0.38 -1.34
CA LYS A 88 -14.12 -0.98 -0.23
C LYS A 88 -15.18 -0.03 0.30
N LEU A 89 -14.89 1.26 0.41
CA LEU A 89 -15.88 2.26 0.81
C LEU A 89 -16.99 2.39 -0.23
N ALA A 90 -16.66 2.43 -1.52
CA ALA A 90 -17.63 2.45 -2.60
C ALA A 90 -18.52 1.20 -2.58
N HIS A 91 -17.94 0.03 -2.34
CA HIS A 91 -18.69 -1.21 -2.19
C HIS A 91 -19.64 -1.19 -1.00
N LEU A 92 -19.17 -0.75 0.18
CA LEU A 92 -20.01 -0.62 1.38
C LEU A 92 -21.19 0.32 1.13
N LYS A 93 -20.93 1.46 0.48
CA LYS A 93 -21.98 2.40 0.07
C LYS A 93 -23.01 1.75 -0.84
N GLY A 94 -22.57 0.98 -1.84
CA GLY A 94 -23.46 0.20 -2.70
C GLY A 94 -24.35 -0.76 -1.90
N VAL A 95 -23.77 -1.51 -0.97
CA VAL A 95 -24.53 -2.44 -0.10
C VAL A 95 -25.55 -1.70 0.77
N LEU A 96 -25.18 -0.55 1.35
CA LEU A 96 -26.11 0.26 2.15
C LEU A 96 -27.26 0.80 1.30
N LEU A 97 -26.98 1.23 0.06
CA LEU A 97 -27.99 1.68 -0.88
C LEU A 97 -28.96 0.56 -1.27
N ASP A 98 -28.44 -0.62 -1.64
CA ASP A 98 -29.25 -1.78 -2.00
C ASP A 98 -30.16 -2.21 -0.83
N LEU A 99 -29.63 -2.22 0.39
CA LEU A 99 -30.43 -2.51 1.59
C LEU A 99 -31.48 -1.43 1.84
N ALA A 100 -31.14 -0.15 1.66
CA ALA A 100 -32.09 0.94 1.84
C ALA A 100 -33.25 0.84 0.83
N GLU A 101 -32.97 0.57 -0.44
CA GLU A 101 -33.99 0.38 -1.49
C GLU A 101 -34.96 -0.76 -1.15
N ASN A 102 -34.46 -1.87 -0.63
CA ASN A 102 -35.29 -3.01 -0.22
C ASN A 102 -36.15 -2.73 1.04
N HIS A 103 -35.77 -1.74 1.85
CA HIS A 103 -36.37 -1.48 3.15
C HIS A 103 -37.01 -0.09 3.29
N VAL A 104 -37.40 0.55 2.18
CA VAL A 104 -38.05 1.88 2.16
C VAL A 104 -39.30 1.93 3.05
N ALA A 105 -40.12 0.89 3.03
CA ALA A 105 -41.36 0.79 3.80
C ALA A 105 -41.22 0.03 5.13
N THR A 106 -40.03 -0.50 5.44
CA THR A 106 -39.79 -1.22 6.71
C THR A 106 -39.69 -0.18 7.83
N ILE A 107 -40.62 -0.20 8.78
CA ILE A 107 -40.65 0.75 9.91
C ILE A 107 -39.80 0.22 11.06
N MET A 108 -39.04 1.12 11.70
CA MET A 108 -38.32 0.88 12.94
C MET A 108 -38.46 2.09 13.89
N PRO A 109 -38.22 1.94 15.20
CA PRO A 109 -38.12 3.09 16.10
C PRO A 109 -36.84 3.88 15.83
N GLY A 110 -36.96 5.20 15.70
CA GLY A 110 -35.84 6.13 15.80
C GLY A 110 -35.53 6.43 17.26
N TYR A 111 -34.26 6.66 17.58
CA TYR A 111 -33.79 6.80 18.96
C TYR A 111 -33.20 8.18 19.24
N THR A 112 -33.51 8.74 20.41
CA THR A 112 -32.78 9.85 21.03
C THR A 112 -32.50 9.49 22.48
N HIS A 113 -31.28 9.75 22.96
CA HIS A 113 -30.84 9.26 24.29
C HIS A 113 -31.09 7.75 24.51
N LEU A 114 -30.99 6.96 23.44
CA LEU A 114 -31.30 5.53 23.42
C LEU A 114 -32.76 5.17 23.83
N GLN A 115 -33.68 6.13 23.75
CA GLN A 115 -35.12 5.93 23.96
C GLN A 115 -35.90 6.07 22.64
N HIS A 116 -37.01 5.34 22.50
CA HIS A 116 -37.89 5.46 21.34
C HIS A 116 -38.43 6.90 21.23
N ALA A 117 -38.15 7.56 20.11
CA ALA A 117 -38.56 8.94 19.86
C ALA A 117 -39.72 9.02 18.87
N GLN A 118 -39.52 8.48 17.66
CA GLN A 118 -40.52 8.49 16.59
C GLN A 118 -40.31 7.33 15.62
N PRO A 119 -41.34 6.86 14.90
CA PRO A 119 -41.16 5.90 13.82
C PRO A 119 -40.34 6.49 12.67
N ILE A 120 -39.39 5.73 12.15
CA ILE A 120 -38.62 6.03 10.93
C ILE A 120 -38.64 4.81 10.01
N SER A 121 -38.26 4.97 8.75
CA SER A 121 -37.96 3.80 7.90
C SER A 121 -36.55 3.28 8.19
N PHE A 122 -36.35 1.97 8.05
CA PHE A 122 -35.02 1.37 8.13
C PHE A 122 -34.11 1.90 7.02
N ALA A 123 -34.67 2.16 5.83
CA ALA A 123 -33.97 2.87 4.76
C ALA A 123 -33.43 4.24 5.21
N TYR A 124 -34.22 5.05 5.91
CA TYR A 124 -33.77 6.35 6.44
C TYR A 124 -32.59 6.19 7.40
N HIS A 125 -32.60 5.15 8.24
CA HIS A 125 -31.48 4.84 9.13
C HIS A 125 -30.22 4.44 8.36
N LEU A 126 -30.33 3.56 7.36
CA LEU A 126 -29.19 3.13 6.53
C LEU A 126 -28.58 4.30 5.74
N MET A 127 -29.42 5.17 5.18
CA MET A 127 -28.97 6.34 4.43
C MET A 127 -28.27 7.41 5.28
N ALA A 128 -28.37 7.35 6.61
CA ALA A 128 -27.57 8.20 7.49
C ALA A 128 -26.09 7.80 7.53
N TYR A 129 -25.76 6.57 7.13
CA TYR A 129 -24.40 6.01 7.12
C TYR A 129 -23.80 5.84 5.71
N TYR A 130 -24.56 6.20 4.67
CA TYR A 130 -24.12 6.18 3.27
C TYR A 130 -23.23 7.39 2.93
#